data_AF-A0A538QT97-F1
#
_entry.id   AF-A0A538QT97-F1
#
_cell.length_a   1.000
_cell.length_b   1.000
_cell.length_c   1.000
_cell.angle_alpha   90.00
_cell.angle_beta   90.00
_cell.angle_gamma   90.00
#
_symmetry.space_group_name_H-M   'P 1'
#
loop_
_entity.id
_entity.type
_entity.pdbx_description
1 polymer ?
#
loop_
_entity_poly.entity_id
_entity_poly.type
_entity_poly.pdbx_seq_one_letter_code
_entity_poly.pdbx_strand_id
1 'polypeptide(L)'
;MARAGRAGRRHRRPAVGAVAPSLETLNQLGRDEFRRALGGVFEQSPWVADRAFARRPFASLEALHEAMAQVVGRASREEQLALIRAHPDLAGTAARARAMSAASVAEQSSAGLDRLTEEEYERFERLNGAYREKFGFPFIIAVRRHEKHAILAAFEARLPNSLDEEVEAALAQIAEIARLRLGVLSMER
;
A
#
# COMPACT_ATOMS: atom_id res chain seq x y z
N MET A 1 51.55 -1.33 -32.69
CA MET A 1 51.34 -1.27 -31.23
C MET A 1 49.93 -0.75 -30.93
N ALA A 2 49.38 -1.15 -29.79
CA ALA A 2 47.96 -1.42 -29.53
C ALA A 2 47.00 -0.21 -29.50
N ARG A 3 45.74 -0.50 -29.88
CA ARG A 3 44.54 0.32 -29.67
C ARG A 3 44.10 0.26 -28.20
N ALA A 4 43.67 1.40 -27.63
CA ALA A 4 42.94 1.43 -26.36
C ALA A 4 41.62 2.20 -26.55
N GLY A 5 40.55 1.47 -26.88
CA GLY A 5 39.19 1.97 -26.84
C GLY A 5 38.60 1.75 -25.45
N ARG A 6 38.27 2.84 -24.75
CA ARG A 6 37.40 2.82 -23.57
C ARG A 6 35.98 2.47 -24.02
N ALA A 7 35.41 1.39 -23.51
CA ALA A 7 33.99 1.08 -23.69
C ALA A 7 33.36 0.60 -22.38
N GLY A 8 32.53 1.48 -21.82
CA GLY A 8 31.26 1.19 -21.15
C GLY A 8 31.23 0.07 -20.12
N ARG A 9 31.20 0.44 -18.83
CA ARG A 9 30.54 -0.35 -17.79
C ARG A 9 29.07 -0.52 -18.16
N ARG A 10 28.74 -1.66 -18.77
CA ARG A 10 27.36 -2.07 -19.05
C ARG A 10 26.61 -2.19 -17.72
N HIS A 11 25.77 -1.20 -17.42
CA HIS A 11 24.72 -1.35 -16.42
C HIS A 11 23.77 -2.44 -16.94
N ARG A 12 23.92 -3.66 -16.40
CA ARG A 12 22.92 -4.71 -16.57
C ARG A 12 21.62 -4.21 -15.95
N ARG A 13 20.59 -4.00 -16.78
CA ARG A 13 19.20 -3.86 -16.30
C ARG A 13 18.86 -5.18 -15.58
N PRO A 14 18.32 -5.17 -14.34
CA PRO A 14 17.87 -6.41 -13.75
C PRO A 14 16.65 -6.91 -14.52
N ALA A 15 16.61 -8.22 -14.75
CA ALA A 15 15.52 -8.92 -15.39
C ALA A 15 14.25 -8.83 -14.53
N VAL A 16 13.12 -8.67 -15.21
CA VAL A 16 11.77 -8.75 -14.63
C VAL A 16 11.51 -10.20 -14.22
N GLY A 17 11.33 -10.42 -12.92
CA GLY A 17 11.08 -11.74 -12.32
C GLY A 17 11.74 -11.95 -10.96
N ALA A 18 11.87 -10.89 -10.15
CA ALA A 18 12.46 -11.02 -8.82
C ALA A 18 11.41 -11.63 -7.86
N VAL A 19 11.65 -12.89 -7.47
CA VAL A 19 11.01 -13.52 -6.32
C VAL A 19 11.13 -12.57 -5.13
N ALA A 20 10.03 -12.34 -4.43
CA ALA A 20 10.05 -11.47 -3.26
C ALA A 20 11.07 -11.95 -2.20
N PRO A 21 11.91 -11.06 -1.65
CA PRO A 21 13.02 -11.47 -0.79
C PRO A 21 12.54 -12.00 0.56
N SER A 22 13.14 -13.09 1.03
CA SER A 22 12.91 -13.63 2.38
C SER A 22 13.24 -12.61 3.48
N LEU A 23 12.68 -12.78 4.67
CA LEU A 23 13.01 -11.94 5.83
C LEU A 23 14.51 -11.91 6.14
N GLU A 24 15.18 -13.07 6.03
CA GLU A 24 16.63 -13.18 6.21
C GLU A 24 17.38 -12.31 5.19
N THR A 25 16.97 -12.37 3.92
CA THR A 25 17.51 -11.51 2.86
C THR A 25 17.30 -10.04 3.20
N LEU A 26 16.07 -9.64 3.57
CA LEU A 26 15.72 -8.26 3.95
C LEU A 26 16.58 -7.73 5.10
N ASN A 27 16.92 -8.57 6.07
CA ASN A 27 17.79 -8.21 7.20
C ASN A 27 19.26 -7.97 6.79
N GLN A 28 19.69 -8.45 5.63
CA GLN A 28 21.05 -8.30 5.12
C GLN A 28 21.18 -7.20 4.05
N LEU A 29 20.08 -6.77 3.43
CA LEU A 29 20.10 -5.76 2.36
C LEU A 29 20.68 -4.42 2.80
N GLY A 30 21.30 -3.71 1.85
CA GLY A 30 21.61 -2.29 1.99
C GLY A 30 20.35 -1.42 1.99
N ARG A 31 20.47 -0.15 2.40
CA ARG A 31 19.33 0.78 2.52
C ARG A 31 18.50 0.88 1.24
N ASP A 32 19.17 1.13 0.11
CA ASP A 32 18.48 1.32 -1.17
C ASP A 32 17.77 0.05 -1.65
N GLU A 33 18.35 -1.12 -1.38
CA GLU A 33 17.76 -2.41 -1.74
C GLU A 33 16.55 -2.74 -0.86
N PHE A 34 16.66 -2.49 0.45
CA PHE A 34 15.54 -2.63 1.38
C PHE A 34 14.37 -1.71 1.01
N ARG A 35 14.67 -0.45 0.68
CA ARG A 35 13.68 0.51 0.17
C ARG A 35 13.04 0.03 -1.13
N ARG A 36 13.82 -0.51 -2.07
CA ARG A 36 13.27 -1.05 -3.32
C ARG A 36 12.35 -2.25 -3.07
N ALA A 37 12.73 -3.13 -2.14
CA ALA A 37 11.94 -4.31 -1.81
C ALA A 37 10.63 -3.97 -1.09
N LEU A 38 10.65 -3.02 -0.16
CA LEU A 38 9.50 -2.73 0.73
C LEU A 38 8.82 -1.39 0.46
N GLY A 39 9.31 -0.59 -0.48
CA GLY A 39 8.82 0.75 -0.75
C GLY A 39 7.39 0.80 -1.33
N GLY A 40 6.88 -0.33 -1.82
CA GLY A 40 5.50 -0.48 -2.28
C GLY A 40 4.54 -1.04 -1.22
N VAL A 41 5.02 -1.39 -0.02
CA VAL A 41 4.18 -1.95 1.05
C VAL A 41 3.15 -0.91 1.51
N PHE A 42 3.56 0.35 1.63
CA PHE A 42 2.66 1.47 1.87
C PHE A 42 2.48 2.24 0.55
N GLU A 43 1.24 2.51 0.17
CA GLU A 43 0.92 3.08 -1.15
C GLU A 43 1.66 4.40 -1.39
N GLN A 44 2.45 4.42 -2.48
CA GLN A 44 3.32 5.53 -2.89
C GLN A 44 4.16 6.16 -1.76
N SER A 45 4.48 5.39 -0.71
CA SER A 45 5.06 5.90 0.53
C SER A 45 6.34 5.15 0.93
N PRO A 46 7.40 5.19 0.08
CA PRO A 46 8.63 4.46 0.33
C PRO A 46 9.41 4.96 1.56
N TRP A 47 9.09 6.17 2.05
CA TRP A 47 9.68 6.74 3.26
C TRP A 47 9.44 5.87 4.50
N VAL A 48 8.35 5.08 4.54
CA VAL A 48 8.07 4.17 5.65
C VAL A 48 9.16 3.09 5.73
N ALA A 49 9.50 2.49 4.58
CA ALA A 49 10.57 1.50 4.49
C ALA A 49 11.93 2.14 4.83
N ASP A 50 12.20 3.35 4.33
CA ASP A 50 13.45 4.08 4.61
C ASP A 50 13.68 4.33 6.11
N ARG A 51 12.62 4.69 6.84
CA ARG A 51 12.70 4.93 8.30
C ARG A 51 12.72 3.61 9.08
N ALA A 52 11.97 2.60 8.66
CA ALA A 52 11.97 1.29 9.30
C ALA A 52 13.32 0.57 9.20
N PHE A 53 14.11 0.85 8.15
CA PHE A 53 15.43 0.26 7.92
C PHE A 53 16.36 0.29 9.13
N ALA A 54 16.31 1.36 9.94
CA ALA A 54 17.15 1.56 11.12
C ALA A 54 16.85 0.57 12.27
N ARG A 55 15.72 -0.15 12.19
CA ARG A 55 15.26 -1.08 13.24
C ARG A 55 15.61 -2.54 12.97
N ARG A 56 16.32 -2.81 11.87
CA ARG A 56 16.82 -4.15 11.56
C ARG A 56 17.89 -4.59 12.57
N PRO A 57 18.07 -5.90 12.80
CA PRO A 57 17.31 -6.99 12.17
C PRO A 57 15.93 -7.20 12.79
N PHE A 58 14.98 -7.68 11.99
CA PHE A 58 13.65 -8.08 12.45
C PHE A 58 13.59 -9.58 12.72
N ALA A 59 12.98 -9.96 13.84
CA ALA A 59 12.86 -11.36 14.25
C ALA A 59 11.77 -12.14 13.48
N SER A 60 10.77 -11.43 12.94
CA SER A 60 9.65 -12.00 12.19
C SER A 60 9.07 -10.98 11.21
N LEU A 61 8.20 -11.44 10.30
CA LEU A 61 7.44 -10.53 9.44
C LEU A 61 6.50 -9.64 10.23
N GLU A 62 5.95 -10.17 11.33
CA GLU A 62 5.14 -9.38 12.26
C GLU A 62 5.97 -8.26 12.90
N ALA A 63 7.20 -8.55 13.33
CA ALA A 63 8.09 -7.52 13.87
C ALA A 63 8.47 -6.45 12.83
N LEU A 64 8.62 -6.83 11.56
CA LEU A 64 8.81 -5.88 10.45
C LEU A 64 7.54 -5.03 10.26
N HIS A 65 6.37 -5.65 10.22
CA HIS A 65 5.09 -4.96 10.07
C HIS A 65 4.84 -3.96 11.20
N GLU A 66 4.98 -4.39 12.46
CA GLU A 66 4.88 -3.53 13.64
C GLU A 66 5.88 -2.38 13.57
N ALA A 67 7.11 -2.65 13.12
CA ALA A 67 8.12 -1.62 13.00
C ALA A 67 7.73 -0.53 11.99
N MET A 68 7.15 -0.92 10.86
CA MET A 68 6.65 0.01 9.84
C MET A 68 5.38 0.73 10.28
N ALA A 69 4.45 0.05 10.96
CA ALA A 69 3.25 0.67 11.51
C ALA A 69 3.61 1.73 12.58
N GLN A 70 4.59 1.46 13.44
CA GLN A 70 5.10 2.42 14.41
C GLN A 70 5.78 3.63 13.77
N VAL A 71 6.43 3.46 12.60
CA VAL A 71 6.97 4.58 11.83
C VAL A 71 5.85 5.53 11.39
N VAL A 72 4.71 4.98 10.94
CA VAL A 72 3.52 5.77 10.55
C VAL A 72 2.85 6.42 11.77
N GLY A 73 2.69 5.68 12.87
CA GLY A 73 2.09 6.20 14.10
C GLY A 73 2.89 7.34 14.75
N ARG A 74 4.21 7.39 14.52
CA ARG A 74 5.10 8.48 14.98
C ARG A 74 5.33 9.58 13.95
N ALA A 75 4.84 9.41 12.72
CA ALA A 75 4.95 10.41 11.68
C ALA A 75 4.11 11.65 12.03
N SER A 76 4.41 12.79 11.41
CA SER A 76 3.57 13.97 11.62
C SER A 76 2.15 13.72 11.10
N ARG A 77 1.16 14.47 11.62
CA ARG A 77 -0.21 14.39 11.12
C ARG A 77 -0.29 14.70 9.60
N GLU A 78 0.57 15.58 9.11
CA GLU A 78 0.68 15.86 7.67
C GLU A 78 1.15 14.65 6.87
N GLU A 79 2.18 13.94 7.33
CA GLU A 79 2.68 12.71 6.68
C GLU A 79 1.65 11.58 6.72
N GLN A 80 0.92 11.44 7.83
CA GLN A 80 -0.19 10.49 7.94
C GLN A 80 -1.29 10.79 6.93
N LEU A 81 -1.73 12.06 6.84
CA LEU A 81 -2.74 12.48 5.87
C LEU A 81 -2.25 12.32 4.42
N ALA A 82 -0.97 12.61 4.15
CA ALA A 82 -0.38 12.41 2.84
C ALA A 82 -0.37 10.93 2.44
N LEU A 83 -0.02 10.03 3.38
CA LEU A 83 -0.10 8.58 3.19
C LEU A 83 -1.54 8.12 2.91
N ILE A 84 -2.53 8.62 3.66
CA ILE A 84 -3.94 8.27 3.42
C ILE A 84 -4.36 8.73 2.02
N ARG A 85 -4.04 9.97 1.64
CA ARG A 85 -4.40 10.54 0.33
C ARG A 85 -3.68 9.89 -0.86
N ALA A 86 -2.55 9.23 -0.62
CA ALA A 86 -1.83 8.49 -1.65
C ALA A 86 -2.59 7.23 -2.13
N HIS A 87 -3.58 6.77 -1.37
CA HIS A 87 -4.36 5.61 -1.76
C HIS A 87 -5.38 5.97 -2.86
N PRO A 88 -5.55 5.10 -3.88
CA PRO A 88 -6.62 5.26 -4.84
C PRO A 88 -7.98 4.90 -4.20
N ASP A 89 -9.06 5.44 -4.77
CA ASP A 89 -10.42 5.04 -4.34
C ASP A 89 -10.70 3.57 -4.59
N LEU A 90 -11.58 3.03 -3.74
CA LEU A 90 -12.32 1.82 -4.02
C LEU A 90 -13.28 2.03 -5.18
N ALA A 91 -13.17 1.18 -6.21
CA ALA A 91 -14.05 1.21 -7.37
C ALA A 91 -14.16 2.60 -8.04
N GLY A 92 -13.13 3.45 -7.92
CA GLY A 92 -13.15 4.78 -8.53
C GLY A 92 -12.73 4.79 -10.00
N THR A 93 -12.68 5.98 -10.59
CA THR A 93 -12.26 6.17 -11.99
C THR A 93 -10.89 5.58 -12.30
N ALA A 94 -9.94 5.61 -11.35
CA ALA A 94 -8.62 4.99 -11.50
C ALA A 94 -8.71 3.46 -11.64
N ALA A 95 -9.64 2.81 -10.92
CA ALA A 95 -9.90 1.38 -11.05
C ALA A 95 -10.47 1.06 -12.44
N ARG A 96 -11.44 1.85 -12.93
CA ARG A 96 -11.98 1.72 -14.30
C ARG A 96 -10.93 1.91 -15.38
N ALA A 97 -10.07 2.92 -15.22
CA ALA A 97 -8.98 3.22 -16.14
C ALA A 97 -7.78 2.26 -15.99
N ARG A 98 -7.83 1.31 -15.03
CA ARG A 98 -6.70 0.43 -14.65
C ARG A 98 -5.41 1.19 -14.36
N ALA A 99 -5.53 2.42 -13.85
CA ALA A 99 -4.44 3.34 -13.55
C ALA A 99 -4.06 3.29 -12.05
N MET A 100 -3.94 2.08 -11.50
CA MET A 100 -3.62 1.81 -10.09
C MET A 100 -2.32 1.03 -9.97
N SER A 101 -1.70 1.03 -8.79
CA SER A 101 -0.57 0.15 -8.52
C SER A 101 -0.99 -1.33 -8.64
N ALA A 102 -0.05 -2.19 -9.03
CA ALA A 102 -0.32 -3.63 -9.20
C ALA A 102 -0.88 -4.27 -7.92
N ALA A 103 -0.40 -3.82 -6.75
CA ALA A 103 -0.92 -4.25 -5.45
C ALA A 103 -2.39 -3.86 -5.26
N SER A 104 -2.74 -2.61 -5.56
CA SER A 104 -4.12 -2.11 -5.42
C SER A 104 -5.09 -2.78 -6.39
N VAL A 105 -4.66 -3.09 -7.62
CA VAL A 105 -5.47 -3.88 -8.58
C VAL A 105 -5.76 -5.27 -8.01
N ALA A 106 -4.73 -5.99 -7.57
CA ALA A 106 -4.88 -7.33 -7.01
C ALA A 106 -5.77 -7.33 -5.75
N GLU A 107 -5.67 -6.29 -4.93
CA GLU A 107 -6.54 -6.09 -3.77
C GLU A 107 -8.00 -5.91 -4.17
N GLN A 108 -8.32 -4.95 -5.05
CA GLN A 108 -9.72 -4.68 -5.41
C GLN A 108 -10.38 -5.81 -6.19
N SER A 109 -9.65 -6.49 -7.09
CA SER A 109 -10.18 -7.66 -7.81
C SER A 109 -10.51 -8.82 -6.87
N SER A 110 -9.77 -8.99 -5.78
CA SER A 110 -10.07 -10.06 -4.82
C SER A 110 -11.40 -9.87 -4.07
N ALA A 111 -11.89 -8.63 -3.97
CA ALA A 111 -13.16 -8.29 -3.37
C ALA A 111 -14.30 -8.15 -4.40
N GLY A 112 -14.06 -8.54 -5.66
CA GLY A 112 -15.04 -8.46 -6.75
C GLY A 112 -15.41 -7.05 -7.19
N LEU A 113 -14.62 -6.03 -6.81
CA LEU A 113 -14.86 -4.64 -7.20
C LEU A 113 -14.59 -4.37 -8.69
N ASP A 114 -13.99 -5.34 -9.40
CA ASP A 114 -13.83 -5.35 -10.85
C ASP A 114 -15.09 -5.79 -11.60
N ARG A 115 -16.15 -6.23 -10.89
CA ARG A 115 -17.38 -6.81 -11.46
C ARG A 115 -18.66 -6.21 -10.88
N LEU A 116 -18.59 -4.95 -10.45
CA LEU A 116 -19.75 -4.24 -9.94
C LEU A 116 -20.82 -4.04 -11.02
N THR A 117 -22.09 -4.07 -10.64
CA THR A 117 -23.16 -3.56 -11.50
C THR A 117 -23.09 -2.03 -11.59
N GLU A 118 -23.80 -1.43 -12.54
CA GLU A 118 -23.83 0.03 -12.66
C GLU A 118 -24.40 0.70 -11.40
N GLU A 119 -25.45 0.12 -10.81
CA GLU A 119 -26.07 0.62 -9.58
C GLU A 119 -25.12 0.53 -8.38
N GLU A 120 -24.32 -0.53 -8.30
CA GLU A 120 -23.29 -0.68 -7.28
C GLU A 120 -22.19 0.36 -7.47
N TYR A 121 -21.75 0.58 -8.72
CA TYR A 121 -20.76 1.59 -9.05
C TYR A 121 -21.23 3.01 -8.68
N GLU A 122 -22.45 3.38 -9.03
CA GLU A 122 -23.06 4.66 -8.66
C GLU A 122 -23.13 4.84 -7.13
N ARG A 123 -23.40 3.75 -6.40
CA ARG A 123 -23.40 3.78 -4.93
C ARG A 123 -22.00 4.02 -4.38
N PHE A 124 -20.97 3.37 -4.93
CA PHE A 124 -19.58 3.60 -4.55
C PHE A 124 -19.12 5.03 -4.87
N GLU A 125 -19.42 5.55 -6.06
CA GLU A 125 -19.11 6.93 -6.46
C GLU A 125 -19.75 7.95 -5.49
N ARG A 126 -21.04 7.79 -5.17
CA ARG A 126 -21.73 8.67 -4.22
C ARG A 126 -21.10 8.62 -2.83
N LEU A 127 -20.77 7.44 -2.32
CA LEU A 127 -20.16 7.27 -1.01
C LEU A 127 -18.72 7.82 -0.98
N ASN A 128 -17.93 7.58 -2.02
CA ASN A 128 -16.60 8.17 -2.18
C ASN A 128 -16.67 9.71 -2.21
N GLY A 129 -17.65 10.27 -2.91
CA GLY A 129 -17.90 11.71 -2.97
C GLY A 129 -18.19 12.29 -1.58
N ALA A 130 -19.18 11.74 -0.88
CA ALA A 130 -19.56 12.19 0.47
C ALA A 130 -18.39 12.06 1.47
N TYR A 131 -17.63 10.97 1.36
CA TYR A 131 -16.49 10.72 2.24
C TYR A 131 -15.37 11.74 2.01
N ARG A 132 -15.05 12.05 0.75
CA ARG A 132 -14.07 13.08 0.43
C ARG A 132 -14.50 14.47 0.85
N GLU A 133 -15.77 14.81 0.64
CA GLU A 133 -16.31 16.10 1.06
C GLU A 133 -16.16 16.30 2.56
N LYS A 134 -16.42 15.25 3.35
CA LYS A 134 -16.32 15.32 4.80
C LYS A 134 -14.88 15.29 5.32
N PHE A 135 -14.04 14.38 4.83
CA PHE A 135 -12.73 14.10 5.44
C PHE A 135 -11.53 14.61 4.64
N GLY A 136 -11.71 14.94 3.35
CA GLY A 136 -10.63 15.42 2.49
C GLY A 136 -9.60 14.35 2.12
N PHE A 137 -9.96 13.07 2.22
CA PHE A 137 -9.15 11.92 1.84
C PHE A 137 -10.04 10.72 1.44
N PRO A 138 -9.53 9.73 0.69
CA PRO A 138 -10.32 8.58 0.22
C PRO A 138 -10.68 7.61 1.34
N PHE A 139 -11.77 6.86 1.17
CA PHE A 139 -12.12 5.79 2.11
C PHE A 139 -11.16 4.62 1.97
N ILE A 140 -10.55 4.21 3.09
CA ILE A 140 -9.60 3.10 3.13
C ILE A 140 -10.20 1.92 3.88
N ILE A 141 -10.12 0.73 3.28
CA ILE A 141 -10.43 -0.54 3.94
C ILE A 141 -9.54 -1.66 3.38
N ALA A 142 -9.16 -2.62 4.23
CA ALA A 142 -8.44 -3.81 3.80
C ALA A 142 -9.38 -4.80 3.07
N VAL A 143 -9.66 -4.51 1.79
CA VAL A 143 -10.69 -5.19 0.97
C VAL A 143 -10.58 -6.72 0.94
N ARG A 144 -9.37 -7.29 1.06
CA ARG A 144 -9.17 -8.76 1.08
C ARG A 144 -9.86 -9.47 2.26
N ARG A 145 -10.36 -8.71 3.25
CA ARG A 145 -11.10 -9.23 4.40
C ARG A 145 -12.60 -9.01 4.31
N HIS A 146 -13.08 -8.37 3.25
CA HIS A 146 -14.46 -7.89 3.18
C HIS A 146 -15.10 -8.23 1.84
N GLU A 147 -16.31 -8.77 1.93
CA GLU A 147 -17.22 -8.81 0.79
C GLU A 147 -17.74 -7.40 0.48
N LYS A 148 -18.16 -7.17 -0.76
CA LYS A 148 -18.69 -5.87 -1.23
C LYS A 148 -19.73 -5.23 -0.30
N HIS A 149 -20.65 -6.04 0.26
CA HIS A 149 -21.68 -5.53 1.17
C HIS A 149 -21.11 -5.07 2.52
N ALA A 150 -20.06 -5.74 3.02
CA ALA A 150 -19.37 -5.32 4.22
C ALA A 150 -18.59 -4.01 4.00
N ILE A 151 -18.05 -3.78 2.79
CA ILE A 151 -17.40 -2.52 2.42
C ILE A 151 -18.43 -1.37 2.44
N LEU A 152 -19.60 -1.57 1.83
CA LEU A 152 -20.67 -0.57 1.82
C LEU A 152 -21.18 -0.26 3.24
N ALA A 153 -21.37 -1.29 4.08
CA ALA A 153 -21.75 -1.09 5.48
C ALA A 153 -20.67 -0.34 6.26
N ALA A 154 -19.39 -0.60 5.99
CA ALA A 154 -18.28 0.11 6.63
C ALA A 154 -18.23 1.59 6.23
N PHE A 155 -18.56 1.94 4.99
CA PHE A 155 -18.75 3.35 4.60
C PHE A 155 -19.82 4.02 5.48
N GLU A 156 -21.01 3.42 5.56
CA GLU A 156 -22.14 3.98 6.30
C GLU A 156 -21.87 4.09 7.80
N ALA A 157 -21.16 3.13 8.38
CA ALA A 157 -20.77 3.15 9.79
C ALA A 157 -19.70 4.19 10.12
N ARG A 158 -18.81 4.51 9.18
CA ARG A 158 -17.66 5.42 9.38
C ARG A 158 -17.94 6.84 8.94
N LEU A 159 -18.87 7.06 8.01
CA LEU A 159 -19.24 8.40 7.56
C LEU A 159 -19.68 9.34 8.70
N PRO A 160 -20.29 8.89 9.81
CA PRO A 160 -20.60 9.74 10.97
C PRO A 160 -19.39 10.17 11.82
N ASN A 161 -18.24 9.49 11.72
CA ASN A 161 -17.07 9.73 12.57
C ASN A 161 -16.59 11.21 12.54
N SER A 162 -15.90 11.62 13.60
CA SER A 162 -15.08 12.83 13.56
C SER A 162 -13.85 12.64 12.66
N LEU A 163 -13.22 13.74 12.26
CA LEU A 163 -12.02 13.69 11.42
C LEU A 163 -10.89 12.91 12.10
N ASP A 164 -10.66 13.11 13.40
CA ASP A 164 -9.59 12.42 14.12
C ASP A 164 -9.84 10.92 14.27
N GLU A 165 -11.08 10.52 14.63
CA GLU A 165 -11.46 9.10 14.66
C GLU A 165 -11.26 8.45 13.29
N GLU A 166 -11.59 9.16 12.21
CA GLU A 166 -11.48 8.62 10.87
C GLU A 166 -10.04 8.53 10.36
N VAL A 167 -9.17 9.46 10.76
CA VAL A 167 -7.73 9.35 10.49
C VAL A 167 -7.17 8.10 11.17
N GLU A 168 -7.48 7.87 12.45
CA GLU A 168 -7.02 6.67 13.16
C GLU A 168 -7.58 5.38 12.53
N ALA A 169 -8.87 5.37 12.17
CA ALA A 169 -9.49 4.25 11.47
C ALA A 169 -8.83 3.97 10.11
N ALA A 170 -8.55 5.01 9.31
CA ALA A 170 -7.86 4.87 8.05
C ALA A 170 -6.44 4.32 8.22
N LEU A 171 -5.67 4.84 9.18
CA LEU A 171 -4.31 4.35 9.47
C LEU A 171 -4.31 2.88 9.93
N ALA A 172 -5.29 2.46 10.72
CA ALA A 172 -5.45 1.06 11.12
C ALA A 172 -5.73 0.16 9.90
N GLN A 173 -6.57 0.61 8.95
CA GLN A 173 -6.82 -0.13 7.71
C GLN A 173 -5.58 -0.19 6.81
N ILE A 174 -4.81 0.91 6.71
CA ILE A 174 -3.53 0.94 5.97
C ILE A 174 -2.53 -0.04 6.59
N ALA A 175 -2.43 -0.11 7.91
CA ALA A 175 -1.58 -1.08 8.58
C ALA A 175 -2.00 -2.51 8.23
N GLU A 176 -3.29 -2.81 8.19
CA GLU A 176 -3.77 -4.14 7.79
C GLU A 176 -3.47 -4.47 6.31
N ILE A 177 -3.65 -3.50 5.40
CA ILE A 177 -3.25 -3.63 3.99
C ILE A 177 -1.74 -3.94 3.88
N ALA A 178 -0.90 -3.19 4.62
CA ALA A 178 0.54 -3.41 4.65
C ALA A 178 0.89 -4.82 5.15
N ARG A 179 0.19 -5.32 6.18
CA ARG A 179 0.36 -6.69 6.69
C ARG A 179 0.09 -7.75 5.61
N LEU A 180 -1.00 -7.57 4.86
CA LEU A 180 -1.37 -8.46 3.76
C LEU A 180 -0.36 -8.41 2.61
N ARG A 181 0.13 -7.22 2.25
CA ARG A 181 1.17 -7.04 1.24
C ARG A 181 2.48 -7.74 1.64
N LEU A 182 2.92 -7.58 2.89
CA LEU A 182 4.10 -8.28 3.43
C LEU A 182 3.93 -9.81 3.42
N GLY A 183 2.73 -10.30 3.72
CA GLY A 183 2.41 -11.72 3.64
C GLY A 183 2.62 -12.30 2.24
N VAL A 184 2.17 -11.60 1.19
CA VAL A 184 2.39 -12.02 -0.20
C VAL A 184 3.88 -12.08 -0.55
N LEU A 185 4.67 -11.08 -0.13
CA LEU A 185 6.12 -11.06 -0.35
C LEU A 185 6.86 -12.25 0.29
N SER A 186 6.23 -12.96 1.22
CA SER A 186 6.86 -14.07 1.95
C SER A 186 6.39 -15.45 1.49
N MET A 187 5.36 -15.50 0.64
CA MET A 187 4.72 -16.74 0.18
C MET A 187 5.18 -17.21 -1.20
N GLU A 188 5.94 -16.41 -1.96
CA GLU A 188 6.51 -16.81 -3.25
C GLU A 188 7.75 -17.72 -3.08
N ARG A 189 7.55 -18.92 -2.52
CA ARG A 189 8.52 -20.03 -2.58
C ARG A 189 8.29 -20.89 -3.81
#